data_AF-A0A7H8J2Z5-F1
#
_entry.id   AF-A0A7H8J2Z5-F1
#
_cell.length_a   1.000
_cell.length_b   1.000
_cell.length_c   1.000
_cell.angle_alpha   90.00
_cell.angle_beta   90.00
_cell.angle_gamma   90.00
#
_symmetry.space_group_name_H-M   'P 1'
#
loop_
_entity.id
_entity.type
_entity.pdbx_description
1 polymer ?
#
loop_
_entity_poly.entity_id
_entity_poly.type
_entity_poly.pdbx_seq_one_letter_code
_entity_poly.pdbx_strand_id
1 'polypeptide(L)' 'MRGLYPDHRRVRFTGRMILYHLDGLMLRPGTATDPPVILVSQGAQAHLLELLGIDETRPRWQET' A
#
# COMPACT_ATOMS: atom_id res chain seq x y z
N MET A 1 3.53 -17.29 -1.15
CA MET A 1 2.50 -16.33 -0.64
C MET A 1 1.22 -16.52 -1.44
N ARG A 2 0.13 -16.86 -0.75
CA ARG A 2 -1.25 -16.80 -1.28
C ARG A 2 -1.59 -15.33 -1.52
N GLY A 3 -2.20 -14.99 -2.65
CA GLY A 3 -2.57 -13.60 -2.93
C GLY A 3 -3.69 -13.11 -2.01
N LEU A 4 -3.77 -11.78 -1.80
CA LEU A 4 -4.78 -11.16 -0.92
C LEU A 4 -6.18 -11.06 -1.56
N TYR A 5 -6.30 -11.44 -2.84
CA TYR A 5 -7.58 -11.46 -3.56
C TYR A 5 -8.35 -12.76 -3.33
N PRO A 6 -9.69 -12.74 -3.52
CA PRO A 6 -10.50 -13.96 -3.54
C PRO A 6 -9.87 -15.00 -4.47
N ASP A 7 -9.90 -16.27 -4.06
CA ASP A 7 -9.21 -17.42 -4.68
C ASP A 7 -7.70 -17.53 -4.48
N HIS A 8 -7.07 -16.65 -3.70
CA HIS A 8 -5.62 -16.67 -3.44
C HIS A 8 -4.75 -16.62 -4.71
N ARG A 9 -5.34 -16.17 -5.82
CA ARG A 9 -4.66 -16.12 -7.12
C ARG A 9 -3.75 -14.89 -7.15
N ARG A 10 -2.57 -15.07 -7.73
CA ARG A 10 -1.74 -13.95 -8.18
C ARG A 10 -2.43 -13.31 -9.37
N VAL A 11 -3.16 -12.23 -9.13
CA VAL A 11 -3.81 -11.46 -10.18
C VAL A 11 -2.75 -10.55 -10.81
N ARG A 12 -2.76 -10.44 -12.14
CA ARG A 12 -1.98 -9.38 -12.81
C ARG A 12 -2.59 -8.05 -12.43
N PHE A 13 -1.90 -7.32 -11.56
CA PHE A 13 -2.34 -6.00 -11.14
C PHE A 13 -2.42 -5.05 -12.34
N THR A 14 -3.55 -4.35 -12.45
CA THR A 14 -3.79 -3.35 -13.49
C THR A 14 -3.70 -1.95 -12.89
N GLY A 15 -3.39 -0.94 -13.70
CA GLY A 15 -3.39 0.46 -13.23
C GLY A 15 -4.69 0.86 -12.54
N ARG A 16 -5.83 0.33 -12.99
CA ARG A 16 -7.14 0.54 -12.36
C ARG A 16 -7.21 0.02 -10.92
N MET A 17 -6.59 -1.12 -10.63
CA MET A 17 -6.55 -1.68 -9.28
C MET A 17 -5.67 -0.83 -8.34
N ILE A 18 -4.58 -0.26 -8.87
CA ILE A 18 -3.75 0.70 -8.12
C ILE A 18 -4.60 1.89 -7.70
N LEU A 19 -5.28 2.52 -8.66
CA LEU A 19 -6.09 3.70 -8.42
C LEU A 19 -7.25 3.42 -7.46
N TYR A 20 -7.87 2.24 -7.52
CA TYR A 20 -8.91 1.83 -6.58
C TYR A 20 -8.41 1.82 -5.12
N HIS A 21 -7.22 1.28 -4.87
CA HIS A 21 -6.65 1.25 -3.52
C HIS A 21 -6.13 2.63 -3.08
N LEU A 22 -5.63 3.45 -4.02
CA LEU A 22 -5.20 4.82 -3.74
C LEU A 22 -6.37 5.75 -3.43
N ASP A 23 -7.53 5.56 -4.05
CA ASP A 23 -8.75 6.34 -3.83
C ASP A 23 -9.26 6.20 -2.38
N GLY A 24 -9.00 5.06 -1.75
CA GLY A 24 -9.33 4.82 -0.33
C GLY A 24 -8.35 5.44 0.67
N LEU A 25 -7.28 6.11 0.22
CA LEU A 25 -6.31 6.73 1.12
C LEU A 25 -6.85 8.04 1.67
N MET A 26 -6.68 8.25 2.97
CA MET A 26 -7.03 9.50 3.62
C MET A 26 -5.76 10.28 3.96
N LEU A 27 -5.77 11.59 3.75
CA LEU A 27 -4.71 12.47 4.19
C LEU A 27 -5.14 13.14 5.50
N ARG A 28 -4.32 13.01 6.54
CA ARG A 28 -4.37 13.92 7.70
C ARG A 28 -3.50 15.13 7.36
N PRO A 29 -4.07 16.34 7.21
CA PRO A 29 -3.29 17.54 6.97
C PRO A 29 -2.32 17.79 8.13
N GLY A 30 -1.16 18.34 7.80
CA GLY A 30 -0.21 18.79 8.80
C GLY A 30 -0.67 20.10 9.45
N THR A 31 -0.01 20.45 10.54
CA THR A 31 -0.08 21.76 11.20
C THR A 31 1.31 22.40 11.21
N ALA A 32 1.46 23.58 11.81
CA ALA A 32 2.76 24.26 11.91
C ALA A 32 3.85 23.40 12.58
N THR A 33 3.47 22.44 13.42
CA THR A 33 4.40 21.59 14.20
C THR A 33 4.21 20.09 13.97
N ASP A 34 3.18 19.67 13.23
CA ASP A 34 2.91 18.25 12.93
C ASP A 34 2.91 18.03 11.42
N PRO A 35 3.74 17.13 10.87
CA PRO A 35 3.75 16.88 9.44
C PRO A 35 2.44 16.20 8.97
N PRO A 36 2.05 16.37 7.69
CA PRO A 36 0.94 15.64 7.11
C PRO A 36 1.23 14.13 7.09
N VAL A 37 0.18 13.32 7.30
CA VAL A 37 0.28 11.85 7.36
C VAL A 37 -0.75 11.23 6.43
N ILE A 38 -0.31 10.29 5.59
CA ILE A 38 -1.23 9.43 4.84
C ILE A 38 -1.72 8.34 5.79
N LEU A 39 -3.02 8.34 6.05
CA LEU A 39 -3.71 7.30 6.79
C LEU A 39 -4.00 6.15 5.82
N VAL A 40 -3.29 5.04 6.00
CA VAL A 40 -3.47 3.82 5.22
C VAL A 40 -4.10 2.77 6.13
N SER A 41 -5.25 2.22 5.73
CA SER A 41 -5.81 1.07 6.46
C SER A 41 -4.91 -0.15 6.26
N GLN A 42 -4.88 -1.07 7.24
CA GLN A 42 -4.04 -2.27 7.15
C GLN A 42 -4.34 -3.10 5.88
N GLY A 43 -5.61 -3.17 5.46
CA GLY A 43 -6.00 -3.86 4.22
C GLY A 43 -5.47 -3.16 2.97
N ALA A 44 -5.60 -1.83 2.87
CA ALA A 44 -5.06 -1.07 1.75
C ALA A 44 -3.53 -1.17 1.69
N GLN A 45 -2.85 -1.12 2.83
CA GLN A 45 -1.40 -1.28 2.92
C GLN A 45 -0.95 -2.65 2.38
N ALA A 46 -1.59 -3.73 2.84
CA ALA A 46 -1.26 -5.09 2.39
C ALA A 46 -1.44 -5.24 0.87
N HIS A 47 -2.56 -4.73 0.33
CA HIS A 47 -2.80 -4.76 -1.11
C HIS A 47 -1.80 -3.92 -1.91
N LEU A 48 -1.43 -2.73 -1.43
CA LEU A 48 -0.43 -1.88 -2.09
C LEU A 48 0.96 -2.51 -2.06
N LEU A 49 1.37 -3.13 -0.96
CA LEU A 49 2.66 -3.82 -0.86
C LEU A 49 2.73 -5.03 -1.81
N GLU A 50 1.68 -5.85 -1.85
CA GLU A 50 1.57 -6.96 -2.80
C GLU A 50 1.63 -6.45 -4.25
N LEU A 51 0.93 -5.36 -4.54
CA LEU A 51 0.86 -4.76 -5.86
C LEU A 51 2.20 -4.18 -6.32
N LEU A 52 2.93 -3.53 -5.42
CA LEU A 52 4.23 -2.92 -5.69
C LEU A 52 5.38 -3.94 -5.62
N GLY A 53 5.10 -5.18 -5.21
CA GLY A 53 6.11 -6.21 -5.00
C GLY A 53 7.11 -5.85 -3.89
N ILE A 54 6.67 -5.08 -2.89
CA ILE A 54 7.51 -4.63 -1.78
C ILE A 54 7.42 -5.63 -0.65
N ASP A 55 8.58 -6.11 -0.20
CA ASP A 55 8.72 -6.87 1.03
C ASP A 55 8.86 -5.88 2.20
N GLU A 56 7.84 -5.82 3.07
CA GLU A 56 7.85 -4.95 4.25
C GLU A 56 8.96 -5.31 5.26
N THR A 57 9.45 -6.56 5.23
CA THR A 57 10.55 -7.00 6.08
C THR A 57 11.92 -6.57 5.56
N ARG A 58 11.97 -6.01 4.34
CA ARG A 58 13.18 -5.51 3.67
C ARG A 58 12.94 -4.11 3.11
N PRO A 59 12.85 -3.09 3.97
CA PRO A 59 12.72 -1.71 3.50
C PRO A 59 13.94 -1.34 2.65
N ARG A 60 13.70 -0.74 1.47
CA ARG A 60 14.74 -0.33 0.51
C ARG A 60 15.84 0.57 1.09
N TRP A 61 15.63 1.17 2.26
CA TRP A 61 16.60 2.06 2.91
C TRP A 61 17.62 1.30 3.76
N GLN A 62 17.41 0.01 4.00
CA GLN A 62 18.37 -0.88 4.67
C GLN A 62 19.37 -1.51 3.68
N GLU A 63 19.19 -1.32 2.38
CA GLU A 63 20.21 -1.63 1.37
C GLU A 63 21.22 -0.47 1.35
N THR A 64 22.17 -0.46 2.30
CA THR A 64 23.36 0.41 2.26
C THR A 64 24.59 -0.42 2.60
#